data_AF-A0A2N0QIG2-F1
#
_entry.id   AF-A0A2N0QIG2-F1
#
_cell.length_a   1.000
_cell.length_b   1.000
_cell.length_c   1.000
_cell.angle_alpha   90.00
_cell.angle_beta   90.00
_cell.angle_gamma   90.00
#
_symmetry.space_group_name_H-M   'P 1'
#
loop_
_entity.id
_entity.type
_entity.pdbx_description
1 polymer ?
#
loop_
_entity_poly.entity_id
_entity_poly.type
_entity_poly.pdbx_seq_one_letter_code
_entity_poly.pdbx_strand_id
1 'polypeptide(L)'
;DVQIINEVLKSLNADVQYDVENNEININAIKTLNSEAQFEFISKMRASILVMGSLLGRNGFARVALPGGCAIGSRPIELHLKGFEAMGAKITFGHGYVEASVKDRLKGAEIYLDFPSVGATENIRAAAALARGTTIIENAAKEPEIVDLASFINSMGGRVVGAGTDTIRIEGVEELHGTTHHIIPDRIEAGTFMVAAAI
;
A
#
# COMPACT_ATOMS: atom_id res chain seq x y z
N ASP A 1 -3.69 -11.99 -9.97
CA ASP A 1 -3.43 -10.95 -8.95
C ASP A 1 -4.47 -9.84 -8.97
N VAL A 2 -4.69 -9.12 -10.09
CA VAL A 2 -5.71 -8.06 -10.20
C VAL A 2 -7.12 -8.51 -9.75
N GLN A 3 -7.57 -9.68 -10.20
CA GLN A 3 -8.85 -10.23 -9.76
C GLN A 3 -8.90 -10.50 -8.25
N ILE A 4 -7.80 -10.94 -7.63
CA ILE A 4 -7.73 -11.25 -6.20
C ILE A 4 -7.83 -9.97 -5.38
N ILE A 5 -7.10 -8.91 -5.75
CA ILE A 5 -7.18 -7.63 -5.03
C ILE A 5 -8.58 -7.00 -5.16
N ASN A 6 -9.27 -7.18 -6.29
CA ASN A 6 -10.66 -6.74 -6.43
C ASN A 6 -11.57 -7.44 -5.41
N GLU A 7 -11.40 -8.75 -5.19
CA GLU A 7 -12.15 -9.48 -4.15
C GLU A 7 -11.76 -9.04 -2.73
N VAL A 8 -10.48 -8.75 -2.47
CA VAL A 8 -10.05 -8.14 -1.20
C VAL A 8 -10.79 -6.82 -0.95
N LEU A 9 -10.80 -5.91 -1.93
CA LEU A 9 -11.44 -4.60 -1.79
C LEU A 9 -12.96 -4.73 -1.60
N LYS A 10 -13.63 -5.64 -2.33
CA LYS A 10 -15.05 -5.96 -2.10
C LYS A 10 -15.30 -6.46 -0.69
N SER A 11 -14.44 -7.35 -0.16
CA SER A 11 -14.55 -7.85 1.22
C SER A 11 -14.40 -6.73 2.27
N LEU A 12 -13.70 -5.66 1.91
CA LEU A 12 -13.51 -4.47 2.74
C LEU A 12 -14.68 -3.47 2.65
N ASN A 13 -15.79 -3.82 1.99
CA ASN A 13 -16.97 -2.97 1.78
C ASN A 13 -16.75 -1.81 0.79
N ALA A 14 -15.81 -1.95 -0.14
CA ALA A 14 -15.70 -1.08 -1.31
C ALA A 14 -16.52 -1.67 -2.48
N ASP A 15 -17.21 -0.82 -3.23
CA ASP A 15 -17.88 -1.26 -4.46
C ASP A 15 -16.86 -1.25 -5.61
N VAL A 16 -16.59 -2.43 -6.19
CA VAL A 16 -15.58 -2.59 -7.25
C VAL A 16 -16.23 -3.14 -8.51
N GLN A 17 -16.11 -2.41 -9.61
CA GLN A 17 -16.52 -2.82 -10.95
C GLN A 17 -15.28 -2.95 -11.83
N TYR A 18 -15.11 -4.11 -12.46
CA TYR A 18 -13.99 -4.36 -13.37
C TYR A 18 -14.52 -4.56 -14.78
N ASP A 19 -14.28 -3.57 -15.63
CA ASP A 19 -14.52 -3.65 -17.07
C ASP A 19 -13.27 -4.20 -17.75
N VAL A 20 -13.31 -5.50 -18.05
CA VAL A 20 -12.19 -6.20 -18.67
C VAL A 20 -12.01 -5.80 -20.13
N GLU A 21 -13.08 -5.42 -20.83
CA GLU A 21 -13.02 -5.05 -22.25
C GLU A 21 -12.32 -3.71 -22.44
N ASN A 22 -12.61 -2.75 -21.56
CA ASN A 22 -11.99 -1.42 -21.57
C ASN A 22 -10.73 -1.32 -20.69
N ASN A 23 -10.34 -2.40 -20.01
CA ASN A 23 -9.23 -2.45 -19.05
C ASN A 23 -9.34 -1.36 -17.96
N GLU A 24 -10.53 -1.20 -17.40
CA GLU A 24 -10.86 -0.16 -16.43
C GLU A 24 -11.41 -0.76 -15.12
N ILE A 25 -10.94 -0.24 -13.98
CA ILE A 25 -11.46 -0.62 -12.67
C ILE A 25 -12.03 0.62 -11.99
N ASN A 26 -13.33 0.58 -11.71
CA ASN A 26 -14.04 1.60 -10.95
C ASN A 26 -14.19 1.16 -9.50
N ILE A 27 -13.61 1.93 -8.57
CA ILE A 27 -13.64 1.65 -7.14
C ILE A 27 -14.35 2.79 -6.43
N ASN A 28 -15.48 2.49 -5.76
CA ASN A 28 -16.14 3.41 -4.87
C ASN A 28 -15.91 3.00 -3.40
N ALA A 29 -15.11 3.80 -2.71
CA ALA A 29 -14.78 3.63 -1.30
C ALA A 29 -15.35 4.75 -0.43
N ILE A 30 -16.51 5.33 -0.77
CA ILE A 30 -17.17 6.38 0.04
C ILE A 30 -17.74 5.83 1.36
N LYS A 31 -18.13 4.55 1.37
CA LYS A 31 -18.69 3.87 2.54
C LYS A 31 -17.64 3.68 3.63
N THR A 32 -18.08 3.41 4.85
CA THR A 32 -17.20 2.91 5.92
C THR A 32 -16.62 1.56 5.49
N LEU A 33 -15.29 1.48 5.40
CA LEU A 33 -14.60 0.26 5.05
C LEU A 33 -14.46 -0.64 6.28
N ASN A 34 -14.55 -1.95 6.08
CA ASN A 34 -14.11 -2.89 7.09
C ASN A 34 -12.60 -2.75 7.30
N SER A 35 -12.12 -3.19 8.46
CA SER A 35 -10.69 -3.12 8.79
C SER A 35 -10.00 -4.48 8.77
N GLU A 36 -10.74 -5.56 8.47
CA GLU A 36 -10.21 -6.92 8.39
C GLU A 36 -10.15 -7.40 6.95
N ALA A 37 -8.95 -7.67 6.45
CA ALA A 37 -8.76 -8.32 5.16
C ALA A 37 -8.77 -9.84 5.35
N GLN A 38 -9.76 -10.50 4.74
CA GLN A 38 -10.05 -11.92 4.99
C GLN A 38 -8.91 -12.85 4.56
N PHE A 39 -8.61 -13.85 5.40
CA PHE A 39 -7.54 -14.84 5.22
C PHE A 39 -7.56 -15.54 3.85
N GLU A 40 -8.75 -15.84 3.32
CA GLU A 40 -8.89 -16.56 2.05
C GLU A 40 -8.19 -15.84 0.89
N PHE A 41 -8.18 -14.51 0.88
CA PHE A 41 -7.57 -13.73 -0.19
C PHE A 41 -6.09 -13.42 0.09
N ILE A 42 -5.74 -13.14 1.35
CA ILE A 42 -4.36 -12.84 1.74
C ILE A 42 -3.44 -14.06 1.52
N SER A 43 -3.93 -15.26 1.83
CA SER A 43 -3.15 -16.50 1.64
C SER A 43 -2.85 -16.79 0.17
N LYS A 44 -3.69 -16.30 -0.76
CA LYS A 44 -3.51 -16.47 -2.22
C LYS A 44 -2.53 -15.45 -2.81
N MET A 45 -2.40 -14.26 -2.22
CA MET A 45 -1.54 -13.20 -2.76
C MET A 45 -0.86 -12.41 -1.63
N ARG A 46 0.47 -12.56 -1.52
CA ARG A 46 1.28 -11.87 -0.51
C ARG A 46 1.20 -10.35 -0.59
N ALA A 47 1.07 -9.79 -1.79
CA ALA A 47 0.95 -8.35 -2.02
C ALA A 47 -0.29 -7.73 -1.34
N SER A 48 -1.26 -8.55 -0.93
CA SER A 48 -2.46 -8.08 -0.24
C SER A 48 -2.16 -7.41 1.11
N ILE A 49 -0.95 -7.55 1.68
CA ILE A 49 -0.52 -6.80 2.88
C ILE A 49 -0.53 -5.27 2.68
N LEU A 50 -0.51 -4.80 1.42
CA LEU A 50 -0.52 -3.38 1.08
C LEU A 50 -1.84 -2.67 1.42
N VAL A 51 -2.93 -3.40 1.66
CA VAL A 51 -4.17 -2.77 2.15
C VAL A 51 -4.04 -2.28 3.60
N MET A 52 -3.07 -2.81 4.36
CA MET A 52 -2.91 -2.51 5.78
C MET A 52 -2.64 -1.03 6.05
N GLY A 53 -1.77 -0.40 5.26
CA GLY A 53 -1.41 1.01 5.40
C GLY A 53 -2.58 1.93 5.07
N SER A 54 -3.28 1.66 3.97
CA SER A 54 -4.49 2.41 3.58
C SER A 54 -5.60 2.28 4.62
N LEU A 55 -5.86 1.08 5.14
CA LEU A 55 -6.84 0.85 6.20
C LEU A 55 -6.43 1.54 7.50
N LEU A 56 -5.16 1.46 7.90
CA LEU A 56 -4.68 2.10 9.11
C LEU A 56 -4.75 3.63 9.01
N GLY A 57 -4.37 4.22 7.88
CA GLY A 57 -4.48 5.66 7.64
C GLY A 57 -5.93 6.16 7.60
N ARG A 58 -6.83 5.38 6.99
CA ARG A 58 -8.24 5.77 6.80
C ARG A 58 -9.13 5.47 8.01
N ASN A 59 -8.96 4.32 8.64
CA ASN A 59 -9.86 3.83 9.70
C ASN A 59 -9.23 3.89 11.10
N GLY A 60 -7.91 4.11 11.21
CA GLY A 60 -7.17 4.00 12.48
C GLY A 60 -6.97 2.56 12.97
N PHE A 61 -7.45 1.56 12.22
CA PHE A 61 -7.32 0.15 12.55
C PHE A 61 -7.19 -0.70 11.28
N ALA A 62 -6.33 -1.72 11.33
CA ALA A 62 -6.18 -2.72 10.28
C ALA A 62 -5.83 -4.08 10.88
N ARG A 63 -6.47 -5.14 10.37
CA ARG A 63 -6.24 -6.53 10.72
C ARG A 63 -6.04 -7.33 9.45
N VAL A 64 -4.85 -7.92 9.29
CA VAL A 64 -4.47 -8.64 8.08
C VAL A 64 -3.86 -9.98 8.46
N ALA A 65 -4.20 -11.04 7.73
CA ALA A 65 -3.57 -12.34 7.94
C ALA A 65 -2.06 -12.26 7.66
N LEU A 66 -1.26 -12.98 8.44
CA LEU A 66 0.17 -13.07 8.17
C LEU A 66 0.39 -13.81 6.86
N PRO A 67 1.16 -13.25 5.90
CA PRO A 67 1.50 -13.98 4.70
C PRO A 67 2.35 -15.21 5.06
N GLY A 68 2.02 -16.35 4.47
CA GLY A 68 2.76 -17.60 4.67
C GLY A 68 4.19 -17.56 4.08
N GLY A 69 4.84 -18.72 4.07
CA GLY A 69 6.16 -18.89 3.45
C GLY A 69 6.14 -18.64 1.94
N CYS A 70 7.20 -18.05 1.40
CA CYS A 70 7.38 -17.81 -0.03
C CYS A 70 8.48 -18.74 -0.58
N ALA A 71 8.24 -19.39 -1.71
CA ALA A 71 9.18 -20.34 -2.33
C ALA A 71 10.51 -19.68 -2.77
N ILE A 72 10.54 -18.36 -2.95
CA ILE A 72 11.70 -17.60 -3.44
C ILE A 72 12.64 -17.22 -2.28
N GLY A 73 12.17 -17.24 -1.02
CA GLY A 73 12.98 -16.90 0.15
C GLY A 73 12.17 -16.24 1.28
N SER A 74 12.85 -15.96 2.40
CA SER A 74 12.25 -15.22 3.52
C SER A 74 12.03 -13.76 3.09
N ARG A 75 10.78 -13.32 3.20
CA ARG A 75 10.40 -11.92 3.02
C ARG A 75 9.66 -11.52 4.30
N PRO A 76 10.31 -10.92 5.29
CA PRO A 76 9.63 -10.47 6.51
C PRO A 76 8.77 -9.23 6.22
N ILE A 77 7.76 -8.99 7.06
CA ILE A 77 6.92 -7.77 7.00
C ILE A 77 7.35 -6.71 8.02
N GLU A 78 8.45 -6.95 8.73
CA GLU A 78 8.93 -6.14 9.86
C GLU A 78 9.09 -4.66 9.50
N LEU A 79 9.62 -4.34 8.31
CA LEU A 79 9.81 -2.96 7.87
C LEU A 79 8.48 -2.19 7.74
N HIS A 80 7.39 -2.85 7.35
CA HIS A 80 6.08 -2.21 7.31
C HIS A 80 5.62 -1.85 8.73
N LEU A 81 5.75 -2.81 9.65
CA LEU A 81 5.29 -2.68 11.03
C LEU A 81 6.10 -1.62 11.79
N LYS A 82 7.44 -1.64 11.65
CA LYS A 82 8.35 -0.63 12.20
C LYS A 82 7.97 0.79 11.76
N GLY A 83 7.60 0.94 10.48
CA GLY A 83 7.11 2.22 9.95
C GLY A 83 5.80 2.66 10.60
N PHE A 84 4.83 1.76 10.75
CA PHE A 84 3.56 2.07 11.43
C PHE A 84 3.75 2.39 12.92
N GLU A 85 4.62 1.67 13.62
CA GLU A 85 4.96 1.94 15.03
C GLU A 85 5.60 3.32 15.21
N ALA A 86 6.52 3.69 14.32
CA ALA A 86 7.12 5.03 14.31
C ALA A 86 6.06 6.13 14.12
N MET A 87 5.00 5.85 13.36
CA MET A 87 3.84 6.73 13.19
C MET A 87 2.82 6.66 14.34
N GLY A 88 3.12 5.92 15.41
CA GLY A 88 2.31 5.84 16.62
C GLY A 88 1.26 4.72 16.65
N ALA A 89 1.31 3.77 15.71
CA ALA A 89 0.47 2.58 15.76
C ALA A 89 0.93 1.60 16.84
N LYS A 90 -0.02 0.94 17.51
CA LYS A 90 0.23 -0.23 18.35
C LYS A 90 0.04 -1.48 17.51
N ILE A 91 1.05 -2.35 17.49
CA ILE A 91 1.03 -3.62 16.77
C ILE A 91 0.79 -4.78 17.73
N THR A 92 -0.10 -5.69 17.36
CA THR A 92 -0.38 -6.94 18.08
C THR A 92 -0.43 -8.12 17.13
N PHE A 93 -0.02 -9.28 17.61
CA PHE A 93 -0.03 -10.54 16.87
C PHE A 93 -0.92 -11.55 17.59
N GLY A 94 -1.73 -12.30 16.84
CA GLY A 94 -2.57 -13.33 17.42
C GLY A 94 -3.35 -14.11 16.38
N HIS A 95 -3.54 -15.41 16.61
CA HIS A 95 -4.38 -16.30 15.79
C HIS A 95 -4.07 -16.27 14.27
N GLY A 96 -2.82 -16.04 13.88
CA GLY A 96 -2.40 -15.96 12.46
C GLY A 96 -2.62 -14.58 11.81
N TYR A 97 -2.96 -13.56 12.59
CA TYR A 97 -3.16 -12.19 12.14
C TYR A 97 -2.12 -11.24 12.74
N VAL A 98 -1.87 -10.16 12.01
CA VAL A 98 -1.27 -8.93 12.52
C VAL A 98 -2.36 -7.86 12.59
N GLU A 99 -2.39 -7.14 13.70
CA GLU A 99 -3.29 -6.03 13.98
C GLU A 99 -2.47 -4.77 14.22
N ALA A 100 -2.86 -3.67 13.59
CA ALA A 100 -2.34 -2.34 13.84
C ALA A 100 -3.49 -1.41 14.23
N SER A 101 -3.29 -0.64 15.30
CA SER A 101 -4.31 0.28 15.82
C SER A 101 -3.71 1.61 16.26
N VAL A 102 -4.44 2.70 16.05
CA VAL A 102 -4.15 4.01 16.61
C VAL A 102 -5.46 4.61 17.12
N LYS A 103 -5.39 5.33 18.26
CA LYS A 103 -6.61 5.84 18.92
C LYS A 103 -7.35 6.88 18.07
N ASP A 104 -6.59 7.75 17.41
CA ASP A 104 -7.13 8.84 16.60
C ASP A 104 -6.63 8.68 15.16
N ARG A 105 -5.59 9.43 14.79
CA ARG A 105 -4.91 9.34 13.50
C ARG A 105 -3.45 9.03 13.73
N LEU A 106 -2.83 8.39 12.74
CA LEU A 106 -1.38 8.26 12.71
C LEU A 106 -0.72 9.64 12.76
N LYS A 107 0.52 9.67 13.24
CA LYS A 107 1.34 10.88 13.28
C LYS A 107 2.45 10.79 12.25
N GLY A 108 2.87 11.95 11.74
CA GLY A 108 4.08 12.08 10.95
C GLY A 108 5.30 11.58 11.75
N ALA A 109 6.25 10.97 11.06
CA ALA A 109 7.46 10.41 11.65
C ALA A 109 8.64 10.42 10.65
N GLU A 110 9.85 10.41 11.18
CA GLU A 110 11.06 10.15 10.39
C GLU A 110 11.36 8.64 10.46
N ILE A 111 11.43 7.99 9.31
CA ILE A 111 11.51 6.53 9.18
C ILE A 111 12.68 6.19 8.26
N TYR A 112 13.69 5.55 8.82
CA TYR A 112 14.78 4.95 8.04
C TYR A 112 14.49 3.48 7.75
N LEU A 113 14.49 3.11 6.46
CA LEU A 113 14.35 1.72 6.05
C LEU A 113 15.72 1.05 5.97
N ASP A 114 15.90 -0.05 6.70
CA ASP A 114 17.18 -0.80 6.72
C ASP A 114 17.51 -1.42 5.35
N PHE A 115 16.48 -1.61 4.52
CA PHE A 115 16.56 -2.03 3.13
C PHE A 115 15.46 -1.28 2.34
N PRO A 116 15.73 -0.80 1.10
CA PRO A 116 14.75 -0.10 0.27
C PRO A 116 13.64 -1.04 -0.24
N SER A 117 12.78 -1.46 0.68
CA SER A 117 11.66 -2.36 0.41
C SER A 117 10.56 -1.61 -0.33
N VAL A 118 10.25 -2.07 -1.55
CA VAL A 118 9.13 -1.57 -2.38
C VAL A 118 7.83 -1.58 -1.57
N GLY A 119 7.45 -2.74 -1.04
CA GLY A 119 6.20 -2.88 -0.32
C GLY A 119 6.16 -2.06 0.98
N ALA A 120 7.27 -1.93 1.72
CA ALA A 120 7.27 -1.11 2.93
C ALA A 120 7.12 0.37 2.58
N THR A 121 7.83 0.84 1.55
CA THR A 121 7.73 2.20 1.03
C THR A 121 6.30 2.54 0.63
N GLU A 122 5.63 1.64 -0.10
CA GLU A 122 4.23 1.80 -0.51
C GLU A 122 3.28 1.87 0.68
N ASN A 123 3.38 0.91 1.61
CA ASN A 123 2.43 0.77 2.71
C ASN A 123 2.53 1.94 3.70
N ILE A 124 3.75 2.34 4.06
CA ILE A 124 4.01 3.46 4.96
C ILE A 124 3.53 4.77 4.32
N ARG A 125 3.80 4.97 3.04
CA ARG A 125 3.34 6.16 2.31
C ARG A 125 1.81 6.24 2.25
N ALA A 126 1.14 5.14 1.93
CA ALA A 126 -0.32 5.09 1.89
C ALA A 126 -0.94 5.46 3.25
N ALA A 127 -0.33 4.96 4.34
CA ALA A 127 -0.72 5.33 5.70
C ALA A 127 -0.44 6.82 6.01
N ALA A 128 0.72 7.33 5.56
CA ALA A 128 1.16 8.70 5.81
C ALA A 128 0.32 9.76 5.11
N ALA A 129 -0.32 9.42 3.98
CA ALA A 129 -1.16 10.35 3.22
C ALA A 129 -2.31 10.94 4.06
N LEU A 130 -2.81 10.20 5.06
CA LEU A 130 -3.85 10.62 6.00
C LEU A 130 -3.34 10.73 7.45
N ALA A 131 -2.03 10.77 7.69
CA ALA A 131 -1.48 11.02 9.02
C ALA A 131 -1.54 12.51 9.39
N ARG A 132 -1.37 12.83 10.68
CA ARG A 132 -1.21 14.22 11.14
C ARG A 132 0.26 14.61 11.14
N GLY A 133 0.62 15.62 10.34
CA GLY A 133 1.97 16.15 10.23
C GLY A 133 2.73 15.56 9.05
N THR A 134 4.06 15.60 9.12
CA THR A 134 4.94 15.21 8.01
C THR A 134 5.64 13.90 8.32
N THR A 135 5.57 12.96 7.37
CA THR A 135 6.37 11.74 7.37
C THR A 135 7.53 11.87 6.39
N ILE A 136 8.71 11.44 6.80
CA ILE A 136 9.90 11.34 5.95
C ILE A 136 10.32 9.87 5.92
N ILE A 137 10.40 9.28 4.74
CA ILE A 137 10.91 7.93 4.53
C ILE A 137 12.28 8.06 3.88
N GLU A 138 13.31 7.61 4.60
CA GLU A 138 14.70 7.57 4.12
C GLU A 138 15.08 6.15 3.68
N ASN A 139 15.99 6.08 2.71
CA ASN A 139 16.35 4.84 2.00
C ASN A 139 15.10 4.19 1.37
N ALA A 140 14.24 5.02 0.76
CA ALA A 140 13.02 4.58 0.11
C ALA A 140 13.31 3.82 -1.20
N ALA A 141 12.38 2.95 -1.57
CA ALA A 141 12.34 2.34 -2.89
C ALA A 141 12.18 3.40 -3.99
N LYS A 142 12.79 3.17 -5.17
CA LYS A 142 12.92 4.16 -6.26
C LYS A 142 12.27 3.71 -7.56
N GLU A 143 11.65 2.55 -7.54
CA GLU A 143 11.07 1.90 -8.70
C GLU A 143 9.98 2.79 -9.35
N PRO A 144 9.74 2.66 -10.67
CA PRO A 144 8.70 3.44 -11.36
C PRO A 144 7.32 3.30 -10.72
N GLU A 145 7.01 2.12 -10.17
CA GLU A 145 5.77 1.85 -9.45
C GLU A 145 5.63 2.71 -8.17
N ILE A 146 6.74 3.07 -7.53
CA ILE A 146 6.75 4.04 -6.44
C ILE A 146 6.38 5.42 -6.98
N VAL A 147 6.96 5.87 -8.10
CA VAL A 147 6.63 7.18 -8.67
C VAL A 147 5.16 7.26 -9.08
N ASP A 148 4.63 6.18 -9.67
CA ASP A 148 3.24 6.11 -10.10
C ASP A 148 2.27 6.23 -8.92
N LEU A 149 2.48 5.47 -7.84
CA LEU A 149 1.63 5.55 -6.65
C LEU A 149 1.70 6.92 -5.95
N ALA A 150 2.85 7.61 -5.98
CA ALA A 150 2.94 8.99 -5.47
C ALA A 150 2.09 9.94 -6.33
N SER A 151 2.14 9.77 -7.66
CA SER A 151 1.36 10.57 -8.59
C SER A 151 -0.14 10.34 -8.40
N PHE A 152 -0.55 9.08 -8.18
CA PHE A 152 -1.93 8.73 -7.86
C PHE A 152 -2.41 9.35 -6.54
N ILE A 153 -1.61 9.27 -5.47
CA ILE A 153 -1.95 9.90 -4.18
C ILE A 153 -2.09 11.42 -4.34
N ASN A 154 -1.19 12.05 -5.10
CA ASN A 154 -1.25 13.50 -5.37
C ASN A 154 -2.48 13.88 -6.20
N SER A 155 -2.89 13.07 -7.19
CA SER A 155 -4.10 13.34 -7.97
C SER A 155 -5.40 13.15 -7.18
N MET A 156 -5.34 12.51 -6.01
CA MET A 156 -6.41 12.46 -5.00
C MET A 156 -6.35 13.61 -3.97
N GLY A 157 -5.44 14.59 -4.14
CA GLY A 157 -5.27 15.72 -3.23
C GLY A 157 -4.21 15.52 -2.13
N GLY A 158 -3.47 14.42 -2.17
CA GLY A 158 -2.35 14.16 -1.27
C GLY A 158 -1.12 15.04 -1.56
N ARG A 159 -0.15 15.01 -0.65
CA ARG A 159 1.08 15.81 -0.75
C ARG A 159 2.32 14.94 -0.57
N VAL A 160 2.73 14.29 -1.65
CA VAL A 160 3.89 13.40 -1.73
C VAL A 160 4.94 13.99 -2.66
N VAL A 161 6.16 14.15 -2.16
CA VAL A 161 7.32 14.64 -2.94
C VAL A 161 8.55 13.75 -2.73
N GLY A 162 9.46 13.74 -3.70
CA GLY A 162 10.70 12.96 -3.63
C GLY A 162 10.59 11.48 -4.04
N ALA A 163 9.42 11.04 -4.53
CA ALA A 163 9.29 9.70 -5.10
C ALA A 163 10.25 9.49 -6.29
N GLY A 164 10.92 8.34 -6.32
CA GLY A 164 12.02 8.06 -7.26
C GLY A 164 13.41 8.49 -6.75
N THR A 165 13.48 9.10 -5.56
CA THR A 165 14.73 9.43 -4.86
C THR A 165 14.88 8.62 -3.57
N ASP A 166 16.02 8.74 -2.89
CA ASP A 166 16.28 8.08 -1.59
C ASP A 166 15.37 8.55 -0.46
N THR A 167 14.75 9.72 -0.60
CA THR A 167 13.96 10.35 0.47
C THR A 167 12.60 10.78 -0.06
N ILE A 168 11.54 10.22 0.53
CA ILE A 168 10.16 10.61 0.23
C ILE A 168 9.61 11.39 1.41
N ARG A 169 9.04 12.57 1.14
CA ARG A 169 8.33 13.38 2.14
C ARG A 169 6.85 13.39 1.85
N ILE A 170 6.04 13.12 2.86
CA ILE A 170 4.59 13.08 2.80
C ILE A 170 4.05 14.05 3.85
N GLU A 171 3.29 15.07 3.43
CA GLU A 171 2.49 15.88 4.36
C GLU A 171 1.08 15.31 4.37
N GLY A 172 0.65 14.78 5.52
CA GLY A 172 -0.67 14.17 5.62
C GLY A 172 -1.79 15.20 5.54
N VAL A 173 -2.87 14.84 4.84
CA VAL A 173 -4.05 15.68 4.60
C VAL A 173 -5.27 15.14 5.35
N GLU A 174 -6.33 15.94 5.53
CA GLU A 174 -7.53 15.49 6.24
C GLU A 174 -8.30 14.40 5.48
N GLU A 175 -8.40 14.54 4.16
CA GLU A 175 -9.12 13.62 3.29
C GLU A 175 -8.46 13.54 1.91
N LEU A 176 -8.75 12.44 1.21
CA LEU A 176 -8.40 12.22 -0.19
C LEU A 176 -9.71 12.07 -0.99
N HIS A 177 -9.70 12.51 -2.24
CA HIS A 177 -10.86 12.43 -3.13
C HIS A 177 -10.65 11.42 -4.26
N GLY A 178 -11.75 10.97 -4.87
CA GLY A 178 -11.69 10.14 -6.08
C GLY A 178 -11.00 10.86 -7.23
N THR A 179 -10.39 10.09 -8.13
CA THR A 179 -9.68 10.59 -9.31
C THR A 179 -9.62 9.51 -10.39
N THR A 180 -9.26 9.91 -11.61
CA THR A 180 -8.97 8.99 -12.72
C THR A 180 -7.46 8.90 -12.90
N HIS A 181 -6.92 7.69 -12.97
CA HIS A 181 -5.49 7.45 -13.08
C HIS A 181 -5.20 6.34 -14.09
N HIS A 182 -4.18 6.56 -14.92
CA HIS A 182 -3.71 5.57 -15.87
C HIS A 182 -2.47 4.88 -15.30
N ILE A 183 -2.55 3.56 -15.11
CA ILE A 183 -1.42 2.77 -14.62
C ILE A 183 -0.28 2.80 -15.66
N ILE A 184 0.95 2.94 -15.18
CA ILE A 184 2.14 2.93 -16.04
C ILE A 184 2.31 1.58 -16.78
N PRO A 185 3.01 1.57 -17.93
CA PRO A 185 3.32 0.32 -18.63
C PRO A 185 4.18 -0.64 -17.80
N ASP A 186 3.99 -1.95 -17.98
CA ASP A 186 4.77 -2.98 -17.30
C ASP A 186 6.19 -3.09 -17.90
N ARG A 187 7.17 -2.58 -17.14
CA ARG A 187 8.58 -2.60 -17.53
C ARG A 187 9.20 -4.00 -17.56
N ILE A 188 8.66 -4.96 -16.80
CA ILE A 188 9.15 -6.35 -16.76
C ILE A 188 8.62 -7.10 -17.98
N GLU A 189 7.35 -6.89 -18.35
CA GLU A 189 6.78 -7.41 -19.60
C GLU A 189 7.55 -6.87 -20.81
N ALA A 190 7.74 -5.55 -20.88
CA ALA A 190 8.49 -4.92 -21.96
C ALA A 190 9.92 -5.51 -22.08
N GLY A 191 10.63 -5.63 -20.95
CA GLY A 191 11.95 -6.24 -20.91
C GLY A 191 11.96 -7.71 -21.35
N THR A 192 10.92 -8.47 -21.03
CA THR A 192 10.76 -9.87 -21.44
C THR A 192 10.67 -9.99 -22.97
N PHE A 193 9.85 -9.15 -23.62
CA PHE A 193 9.76 -9.12 -25.08
C PHE A 193 11.05 -8.64 -25.76
N MET A 194 11.75 -7.68 -25.16
CA MET A 194 13.05 -7.22 -25.66
C MET A 194 14.08 -8.35 -25.66
N VAL A 195 14.15 -9.13 -24.56
CA VAL A 195 15.05 -10.30 -24.49
C VAL A 195 14.63 -11.37 -25.49
N ALA A 196 13.33 -11.66 -25.59
CA ALA A 196 12.82 -12.66 -26.53
C ALA A 196 13.14 -12.32 -28.00
N ALA A 197 13.19 -11.03 -28.35
CA ALA A 197 13.57 -10.58 -29.70
C ALA A 197 15.08 -10.61 -29.96
N ALA A 198 15.91 -10.61 -28.90
CA ALA A 198 17.36 -10.57 -28.99
C ALA A 198 18.01 -11.95 -29.11
N ILE A 199 17.33 -13.01 -28.67
CA ILE A 199 17.76 -14.42 -28.75
C ILE A 199 17.14 -15.13 -29.95
#